data_AF-A0A3D4VBZ7-F1
#
_entry.id   AF-A0A3D4VBZ7-F1
#
_cell.length_a   1.000
_cell.length_b   1.000
_cell.length_c   1.000
_cell.angle_alpha   90.00
_cell.angle_beta   90.00
_cell.angle_gamma   90.00
#
_symmetry.space_group_name_H-M   'P 1'
#
loop_
_entity.id
_entity.type
_entity.pdbx_description
1 polymer ?
#
loop_
_entity_poly.entity_id
_entity_poly.type
_entity_poly.pdbx_seq_one_letter_code
_entity_poly.pdbx_strand_id
1 'polypeptide(L)'
;MVKDYVTRYAGPNNGGLPPWWTQPRSVALNYQLTGESKARVLARQMAEVHAFQTRPMPNWGQGWAIADGDDRREARAMVAGLAATSVGADSPIVGLVTQFASYFSPSTMSQWIGLLPSSQKANGCFCAPVYSDGQKNFMVGMLLTSLIRYYEEVNADPRILPIVQRAADYMWENEWLLLDRGFKYVSNNRIENGAVAESSKAAPDLNAFTLPAYAWLYKQTRRQEYLDRYTIILSGLWRPMMATSGKHFDQGYADVASTYLWIQ
;
A
#
# COMPACT_ATOMS: atom_id res chain seq x y z
N MET A 1 -19.27 -10.11 -2.49
CA MET A 1 -18.08 -9.48 -1.92
C MET A 1 -17.79 -8.09 -2.50
N VAL A 2 -17.32 -7.93 -3.75
CA VAL A 2 -17.07 -6.59 -4.36
C VAL A 2 -18.32 -5.70 -4.39
N LYS A 3 -19.46 -6.24 -4.84
CA LYS A 3 -20.75 -5.52 -4.85
C LYS A 3 -21.19 -5.13 -3.43
N ASP A 4 -21.00 -6.02 -2.45
CA ASP A 4 -21.33 -5.72 -1.05
C ASP A 4 -20.46 -4.61 -0.49
N TYR A 5 -19.15 -4.62 -0.80
CA TYR A 5 -18.24 -3.55 -0.41
C TYR A 5 -18.68 -2.20 -0.98
N VAL A 6 -18.99 -2.13 -2.28
CA VAL A 6 -19.44 -0.88 -2.92
C VAL A 6 -20.77 -0.40 -2.35
N THR A 7 -21.73 -1.30 -2.16
CA THR A 7 -23.12 -0.92 -1.80
C THR A 7 -23.34 -0.70 -0.30
N ARG A 8 -22.69 -1.50 0.56
CA ARG A 8 -22.89 -1.46 2.01
C ARG A 8 -21.79 -0.70 2.74
N TYR A 9 -20.65 -0.46 2.09
CA TYR A 9 -19.48 0.12 2.74
C TYR A 9 -19.03 1.43 2.10
N ALA A 10 -18.48 1.38 0.89
CA ALA A 10 -17.94 2.58 0.24
C ALA A 10 -19.04 3.59 -0.09
N GLY A 11 -20.17 3.13 -0.61
CA GLY A 11 -21.31 3.96 -0.99
C GLY A 11 -21.89 4.77 0.17
N PRO A 12 -22.31 4.14 1.29
CA PRO A 12 -22.88 4.85 2.44
C PRO A 12 -21.91 5.83 3.10
N ASN A 13 -20.60 5.62 2.97
CA ASN A 13 -19.57 6.51 3.49
C ASN A 13 -19.07 7.54 2.47
N ASN A 14 -19.66 7.62 1.26
CA ASN A 14 -19.21 8.49 0.17
C ASN A 14 -17.69 8.35 -0.14
N GLY A 15 -17.17 7.12 -0.08
CA GLY A 15 -15.73 6.85 -0.22
C GLY A 15 -14.87 7.25 0.99
N GLY A 16 -15.47 7.86 2.02
CA GLY A 16 -14.86 8.37 3.26
C GLY A 16 -14.42 7.29 4.25
N LEU A 17 -13.80 6.22 3.79
CA LEU A 17 -13.36 5.12 4.64
C LEU A 17 -11.96 5.38 5.20
N PRO A 18 -11.62 4.84 6.38
CA PRO A 18 -10.25 4.90 6.85
C PRO A 18 -9.34 4.02 5.98
N PRO A 19 -8.02 4.32 5.89
CA PRO A 19 -7.06 3.61 5.04
C PRO A 19 -7.03 2.07 5.23
N TRP A 20 -7.33 1.59 6.44
CA TRP A 20 -7.39 0.15 6.75
C TRP A 20 -8.65 -0.57 6.24
N TRP A 21 -9.68 0.16 5.79
CA TRP A 21 -10.94 -0.37 5.25
C TRP A 21 -11.17 -0.01 3.77
N THR A 22 -10.17 0.60 3.17
CA THR A 22 -10.27 1.13 1.82
C THR A 22 -9.78 0.11 0.79
N GLN A 23 -10.61 -0.18 -0.21
CA GLN A 23 -10.30 -1.04 -1.36
C GLN A 23 -10.64 -0.33 -2.68
N PRO A 24 -9.84 0.67 -3.12
CA PRO A 24 -10.19 1.49 -4.27
C PRO A 24 -10.24 0.67 -5.58
N ARG A 25 -9.38 -0.34 -5.68
CA ARG A 25 -9.34 -1.25 -6.83
C ARG A 25 -10.62 -2.07 -6.97
N SER A 26 -11.21 -2.53 -5.86
CA SER A 26 -12.49 -3.25 -5.87
C SER A 26 -13.62 -2.37 -6.42
N VAL A 27 -13.60 -1.07 -6.13
CA VAL A 27 -14.59 -0.11 -6.64
C VAL A 27 -14.39 0.14 -8.14
N ALA A 28 -13.14 0.31 -8.60
CA ALA A 28 -12.83 0.42 -10.02
C ALA A 28 -13.22 -0.85 -10.81
N LEU A 29 -12.88 -2.03 -10.28
CA LEU A 29 -13.26 -3.31 -10.86
C LEU A 29 -14.78 -3.47 -10.94
N ASN A 30 -15.52 -3.01 -9.92
CA ASN A 30 -16.97 -3.03 -9.96
C ASN A 30 -17.51 -2.24 -11.16
N TYR A 31 -17.01 -1.02 -11.39
CA TYR A 31 -17.39 -0.23 -12.55
C TYR A 31 -17.04 -0.92 -13.87
N GLN A 32 -15.84 -1.48 -13.99
CA GLN A 32 -15.39 -2.16 -15.21
C GLN A 32 -16.27 -3.38 -15.54
N LEU A 33 -16.81 -4.07 -14.52
CA LEU A 33 -17.67 -5.24 -14.70
C LEU A 33 -19.13 -4.89 -14.94
N THR A 34 -19.65 -3.81 -14.35
CA THR A 34 -21.10 -3.52 -14.36
C THR A 34 -21.49 -2.28 -15.16
N GLY A 35 -20.55 -1.38 -15.42
CA GLY A 35 -20.82 -0.06 -16.00
C GLY A 35 -21.54 0.90 -15.05
N GLU A 36 -21.77 0.54 -13.78
CA GLU A 36 -22.54 1.38 -12.85
C GLU A 36 -21.83 2.71 -12.55
N SER A 37 -22.39 3.82 -13.02
CA SER A 37 -21.80 5.17 -12.85
C SER A 37 -21.49 5.54 -11.40
N LYS A 38 -22.26 5.03 -10.44
CA LYS A 38 -22.02 5.23 -9.01
C LYS A 38 -20.65 4.70 -8.57
N ALA A 39 -20.20 3.56 -9.09
CA ALA A 39 -18.89 3.00 -8.77
C ALA A 39 -17.76 3.88 -9.34
N ARG A 40 -17.92 4.43 -10.56
CA ARG A 40 -16.98 5.38 -11.13
C ARG A 40 -16.86 6.66 -10.30
N VAL A 41 -17.99 7.22 -9.85
CA VAL A 41 -18.00 8.39 -8.95
C VAL A 41 -17.32 8.07 -7.62
N LEU A 42 -17.61 6.91 -7.02
CA LEU A 42 -16.99 6.48 -5.77
C LEU A 42 -15.46 6.33 -5.91
N ALA A 43 -14.96 5.81 -7.03
CA ALA A 43 -13.52 5.72 -7.28
C ALA A 43 -12.85 7.11 -7.20
N ARG A 44 -13.46 8.12 -7.80
CA ARG A 44 -13.01 9.51 -7.73
C ARG A 44 -13.08 10.09 -6.30
N GLN A 45 -14.19 9.87 -5.61
CA GLN A 45 -14.35 10.33 -4.22
C GLN A 45 -13.27 9.76 -3.30
N MET A 46 -12.97 8.46 -3.44
CA MET A 46 -11.91 7.82 -2.67
C MET A 46 -10.53 8.42 -2.97
N ALA A 47 -10.22 8.71 -4.25
CA ALA A 47 -8.97 9.38 -4.61
C ALA A 47 -8.81 10.73 -3.89
N GLU A 48 -9.85 11.55 -3.90
CA GLU A 48 -9.84 12.88 -3.28
C GLU A 48 -9.76 12.81 -1.75
N VAL A 49 -10.50 11.91 -1.11
CA VAL A 49 -10.47 11.73 0.34
C VAL A 49 -9.11 11.23 0.82
N HIS A 50 -8.50 10.25 0.14
CA HIS A 50 -7.21 9.73 0.58
C HIS A 50 -6.05 10.69 0.26
N ALA A 51 -6.15 11.45 -0.84
CA ALA A 51 -5.26 12.59 -1.08
C ALA A 51 -5.36 13.63 0.05
N PHE A 52 -6.57 13.94 0.53
CA PHE A 52 -6.77 14.82 1.68
C PHE A 52 -6.09 14.26 2.94
N GLN A 53 -6.16 12.95 3.18
CA GLN A 53 -5.58 12.29 4.37
C GLN A 53 -4.06 12.19 4.38
N THR A 54 -3.41 12.41 3.23
CA THR A 54 -1.95 12.30 3.05
C THR A 54 -1.25 13.66 2.98
N ARG A 55 -2.00 14.76 3.08
CA ARG A 55 -1.43 16.12 3.05
C ARG A 55 -0.55 16.41 4.27
N PRO A 56 0.44 17.31 4.13
CA PRO A 56 1.05 17.99 5.28
C PRO A 56 -0.02 18.78 6.05
N MET A 57 -0.11 18.61 7.37
CA MET A 57 -0.99 19.44 8.22
C MET A 57 -0.15 20.51 8.94
N PRO A 58 -0.23 21.80 8.56
CA PRO A 58 0.66 22.85 9.08
C PRO A 58 0.63 23.03 10.60
N ASN A 59 -0.49 22.72 11.26
CA ASN A 59 -0.69 22.98 12.69
C ASN A 59 -0.46 21.76 13.59
N TRP A 60 -0.05 20.62 13.03
CA TRP A 60 0.14 19.36 13.77
C TRP A 60 1.59 18.87 13.76
N GLY A 61 2.55 19.67 13.26
CA GLY A 61 3.98 19.31 13.26
C GLY A 61 4.35 18.12 12.38
N GLN A 62 3.38 17.54 11.66
CA GLN A 62 3.56 16.39 10.77
C GLN A 62 3.84 16.89 9.36
N GLY A 63 5.13 17.16 9.09
CA GLY A 63 5.61 17.51 7.75
C GLY A 63 5.54 16.29 6.85
N TRP A 64 4.66 16.30 5.85
CA TRP A 64 4.32 15.14 5.00
C TRP A 64 3.86 13.90 5.82
N ALA A 65 2.77 13.25 5.43
CA ALA A 65 2.37 11.98 6.05
C ALA A 65 3.52 10.93 6.04
N ILE A 66 4.47 11.10 5.12
CA ILE A 66 5.67 10.30 4.96
C ILE A 66 6.62 10.36 6.18
N ALA A 67 6.56 11.41 7.02
CA ALA A 67 7.36 11.49 8.26
C ALA A 67 6.69 10.79 9.46
N ASP A 68 5.39 10.51 9.39
CA ASP A 68 4.64 9.86 10.47
C ASP A 68 4.75 8.34 10.42
N GLY A 69 5.30 7.76 9.36
CA GLY A 69 5.50 6.31 9.19
C GLY A 69 4.25 5.48 8.87
N ASP A 70 3.06 6.07 8.76
CA ASP A 70 1.85 5.33 8.34
C ASP A 70 1.80 5.16 6.82
N ASP A 71 2.81 4.48 6.24
CA ASP A 71 3.05 4.28 4.78
C ASP A 71 1.82 3.74 4.02
N ARG A 72 0.89 3.13 4.75
CA ARG A 72 -0.40 2.66 4.23
C ARG A 72 -1.26 3.82 3.71
N ARG A 73 -1.18 5.03 4.30
CA ARG A 73 -2.00 6.18 3.85
C ARG A 73 -1.59 6.59 2.45
N GLU A 74 -0.28 6.73 2.21
CA GLU A 74 0.31 7.02 0.91
C GLU A 74 -0.05 5.93 -0.08
N ALA A 75 0.14 4.66 0.31
CA ALA A 75 -0.20 3.53 -0.54
C ALA A 75 -1.68 3.56 -0.97
N ARG A 76 -2.60 3.85 -0.05
CA ARG A 76 -4.04 3.91 -0.33
C ARG A 76 -4.42 5.12 -1.17
N ALA A 77 -3.80 6.27 -0.95
CA ALA A 77 -4.01 7.46 -1.79
C ALA A 77 -3.53 7.21 -3.23
N MET A 78 -2.33 6.63 -3.39
CA MET A 78 -1.79 6.28 -4.70
C MET A 78 -2.68 5.25 -5.42
N VAL A 79 -3.05 4.17 -4.75
CA VAL A 79 -3.95 3.15 -5.31
C VAL A 79 -5.32 3.72 -5.66
N ALA A 80 -5.85 4.66 -4.87
CA ALA A 80 -7.12 5.32 -5.17
C ALA A 80 -7.03 6.23 -6.41
N GLY A 81 -5.94 6.99 -6.55
CA GLY A 81 -5.65 7.77 -7.75
C GLY A 81 -5.57 6.89 -9.00
N LEU A 82 -4.78 5.82 -8.95
CA LEU A 82 -4.68 4.83 -10.05
C LEU A 82 -6.03 4.21 -10.39
N ALA A 83 -6.82 3.84 -9.37
CA ALA A 83 -8.14 3.27 -9.56
C ALA A 83 -9.10 4.25 -10.25
N ALA A 84 -9.11 5.53 -9.83
CA ALA A 84 -9.93 6.57 -10.47
C ALA A 84 -9.55 6.79 -11.94
N THR A 85 -8.25 6.86 -12.25
CA THR A 85 -7.78 6.99 -13.64
C THR A 85 -8.14 5.77 -14.49
N SER A 86 -8.03 4.55 -13.94
CA SER A 86 -8.36 3.32 -14.68
C SER A 86 -9.83 3.22 -15.15
N VAL A 87 -10.70 4.05 -14.57
CA VAL A 87 -12.13 4.15 -14.93
C VAL A 87 -12.48 5.50 -15.57
N GLY A 88 -11.47 6.27 -16.00
CA GLY A 88 -11.63 7.59 -16.62
C GLY A 88 -12.28 8.61 -15.69
N ALA A 89 -12.12 8.47 -14.37
CA ALA A 89 -12.68 9.40 -13.38
C ALA A 89 -11.60 10.41 -12.94
N ASP A 90 -11.05 11.15 -13.90
CA ASP A 90 -9.96 12.11 -13.65
C ASP A 90 -10.47 13.48 -13.21
N SER A 91 -11.71 13.83 -13.58
CA SER A 91 -12.31 15.13 -13.25
C SER A 91 -12.63 15.25 -11.76
N PRO A 92 -12.30 16.39 -11.11
CA PRO A 92 -12.67 16.64 -9.72
C PRO A 92 -14.17 16.56 -9.48
N ILE A 93 -14.58 16.14 -8.29
CA ILE A 93 -15.97 16.32 -7.86
C ILE A 93 -16.13 17.71 -7.25
N VAL A 94 -16.94 18.55 -7.89
CA VAL A 94 -17.26 19.90 -7.42
C VAL A 94 -17.87 19.82 -6.00
N GLY A 95 -17.27 20.54 -5.04
CA GLY A 95 -17.71 20.58 -3.64
C GLY A 95 -17.02 19.59 -2.70
N LEU A 96 -16.25 18.63 -3.21
CA LEU A 96 -15.35 17.78 -2.43
C LEU A 96 -13.93 18.31 -2.60
N VAL A 97 -13.45 19.02 -1.57
CA VAL A 97 -12.09 19.55 -1.37
C VAL A 97 -11.23 19.60 -2.65
N THR A 98 -11.66 20.41 -3.62
CA THR A 98 -11.13 20.44 -5.01
C THR A 98 -9.65 20.77 -5.08
N GLN A 99 -9.11 21.42 -4.04
CA GLN A 99 -7.67 21.69 -3.88
C GLN A 99 -6.78 20.43 -3.82
N PHE A 100 -7.33 19.27 -3.44
CA PHE A 100 -6.59 18.00 -3.40
C PHE A 100 -6.91 17.08 -4.58
N ALA A 101 -7.82 17.49 -5.47
CA ALA A 101 -8.19 16.72 -6.63
C ALA A 101 -7.02 16.45 -7.58
N SER A 102 -6.00 17.31 -7.57
CA SER A 102 -4.78 17.12 -8.34
C SER A 102 -3.80 16.14 -7.71
N TYR A 103 -3.89 15.86 -6.41
CA TYR A 103 -2.93 15.02 -5.68
C TYR A 103 -3.13 13.55 -6.06
N PHE A 104 -2.03 12.82 -6.30
CA PHE A 104 -2.06 11.43 -6.76
C PHE A 104 -2.90 11.24 -8.03
N SER A 105 -2.96 12.25 -8.91
CA SER A 105 -3.37 12.10 -10.30
C SER A 105 -2.17 11.60 -11.14
N PRO A 106 -2.38 11.02 -12.34
CA PRO A 106 -1.28 10.58 -13.19
C PRO A 106 -0.21 11.65 -13.44
N SER A 107 -0.62 12.93 -13.55
CA SER A 107 0.26 14.06 -13.81
C SER A 107 1.04 14.57 -12.59
N THR A 108 0.66 14.19 -11.37
CA THR A 108 1.34 14.61 -10.13
C THR A 108 1.98 13.46 -9.37
N MET A 109 1.63 12.21 -9.68
CA MET A 109 2.15 11.03 -8.98
C MET A 109 3.68 10.90 -9.10
N SER A 110 4.26 11.34 -10.23
CA SER A 110 5.72 11.42 -10.39
C SER A 110 6.38 12.45 -9.45
N GLN A 111 5.70 13.55 -9.10
CA GLN A 111 6.21 14.50 -8.12
C GLN A 111 6.25 13.87 -6.72
N TRP A 112 5.19 13.15 -6.36
CA TRP A 112 5.12 12.39 -5.10
C TRP A 112 6.23 11.34 -4.98
N ILE A 113 6.49 10.58 -6.05
CA ILE A 113 7.61 9.63 -6.11
C ILE A 113 8.94 10.34 -5.87
N GLY A 114 9.09 11.58 -6.35
CA GLY A 114 10.28 12.40 -6.13
C GLY A 114 10.54 12.78 -4.66
N LEU A 115 9.52 12.70 -3.81
CA LEU A 115 9.64 13.02 -2.38
C LEU A 115 9.95 11.80 -1.52
N LEU A 116 9.64 10.58 -1.98
CA LEU A 116 9.89 9.36 -1.21
C LEU A 116 11.35 9.15 -0.77
N PRO A 117 12.38 9.54 -1.54
CA PRO A 117 13.76 9.43 -1.06
C PRO A 117 14.05 10.21 0.23
N SER A 118 13.29 11.26 0.56
CA SER A 118 13.50 12.00 1.81
C SER A 118 12.98 11.28 3.06
N SER A 119 12.13 10.26 2.89
CA SER A 119 11.63 9.44 4.01
C SER A 119 12.30 8.07 4.12
N GLN A 120 12.87 7.57 3.03
CA GLN A 120 13.65 6.34 3.05
C GLN A 120 15.06 6.64 3.60
N LYS A 121 15.40 6.04 4.74
CA LYS A 121 16.76 6.12 5.30
C LYS A 121 17.77 5.47 4.34
N ALA A 122 19.05 5.82 4.47
CA ALA A 122 20.12 5.34 3.58
C ALA A 122 20.23 3.80 3.53
N ASN A 123 19.88 3.12 4.62
CA ASN A 123 19.84 1.66 4.72
C ASN A 123 18.59 1.01 4.09
N GLY A 124 17.68 1.80 3.52
CA GLY A 124 16.45 1.31 2.87
C GLY A 124 15.20 1.32 3.73
N CYS A 125 15.30 1.57 5.04
CA CYS A 125 14.15 1.59 5.93
C CYS A 125 13.25 2.82 5.71
N PHE A 126 11.93 2.64 5.75
CA PHE A 126 10.95 3.72 5.91
C PHE A 126 10.66 3.95 7.41
N CYS A 127 11.75 4.11 8.16
CA CYS A 127 11.71 4.16 9.61
C CYS A 127 11.23 5.53 10.09
N ALA A 128 10.25 5.55 11.00
CA ALA A 128 9.66 6.79 11.52
C ALA A 128 9.74 6.87 13.06
N PRO A 129 9.83 8.08 13.63
CA PRO A 129 9.89 8.29 15.08
C PRO A 129 8.70 7.66 15.84
N VAL A 130 7.50 7.61 15.24
CA VAL A 130 6.31 7.06 15.87
C VAL A 130 6.44 5.57 16.22
N TYR A 131 7.36 4.85 15.54
CA TYR A 131 7.66 3.44 15.75
C TYR A 131 9.03 3.24 16.40
N SER A 132 9.48 4.23 17.19
CA SER A 132 10.80 4.21 17.83
C SER A 132 11.90 3.99 16.79
N ASP A 133 11.88 4.80 15.74
CA ASP A 133 12.77 4.69 14.58
C ASP A 133 12.70 3.35 13.84
N GLY A 134 11.55 2.67 13.93
CA GLY A 134 11.22 1.45 13.18
C GLY A 134 10.16 1.70 12.10
N GLN A 135 9.65 0.62 11.50
CA GLN A 135 8.60 0.66 10.48
C GLN A 135 7.55 -0.44 10.71
N LYS A 136 6.42 -0.36 10.00
CA LYS A 136 5.46 -1.47 9.87
C LYS A 136 5.64 -2.14 8.52
N ASN A 137 6.18 -3.36 8.52
CA ASN A 137 6.62 -4.03 7.30
C ASN A 137 5.49 -4.26 6.29
N PHE A 138 4.28 -4.55 6.75
CA PHE A 138 3.13 -4.70 5.85
C PHE A 138 2.71 -3.37 5.20
N MET A 139 2.86 -2.24 5.91
CA MET A 139 2.55 -0.91 5.37
C MET A 139 3.57 -0.50 4.31
N VAL A 140 4.85 -0.75 4.58
CA VAL A 140 5.92 -0.60 3.59
C VAL A 140 5.63 -1.48 2.36
N GLY A 141 5.25 -2.75 2.55
CA GLY A 141 4.85 -3.63 1.45
C GLY A 141 3.71 -3.06 0.59
N MET A 142 2.69 -2.47 1.23
CA MET A 142 1.61 -1.78 0.50
C MET A 142 2.13 -0.58 -0.30
N LEU A 143 3.01 0.24 0.27
CA LEU A 143 3.63 1.36 -0.43
C LEU A 143 4.42 0.87 -1.65
N LEU A 144 5.29 -0.13 -1.49
CA LEU A 144 6.07 -0.71 -2.59
C LEU A 144 5.16 -1.25 -3.69
N THR A 145 4.09 -1.96 -3.31
CA THR A 145 3.11 -2.47 -4.28
C THR A 145 2.44 -1.33 -5.05
N SER A 146 2.08 -0.22 -4.39
CA SER A 146 1.49 0.94 -5.07
C SER A 146 2.44 1.60 -6.07
N LEU A 147 3.74 1.68 -5.72
CA LEU A 147 4.78 2.19 -6.63
C LEU A 147 4.97 1.27 -7.84
N ILE A 148 5.07 -0.04 -7.61
CA ILE A 148 5.20 -1.02 -8.69
C ILE A 148 4.02 -0.92 -9.66
N ARG A 149 2.81 -0.74 -9.15
CA ARG A 149 1.63 -0.55 -10.00
C ARG A 149 1.71 0.72 -10.83
N TYR A 150 2.12 1.84 -10.25
CA TYR A 150 2.36 3.04 -11.05
C TYR A 150 3.41 2.79 -12.14
N TYR A 151 4.51 2.11 -11.80
CA TYR A 151 5.56 1.75 -12.76
C TYR A 151 5.03 0.93 -13.95
N GLU A 152 4.23 -0.10 -13.65
CA GLU A 152 3.74 -1.06 -14.64
C GLU A 152 2.52 -0.56 -15.43
N GLU A 153 1.64 0.23 -14.81
CA GLU A 153 0.34 0.60 -15.38
C GLU A 153 0.29 2.01 -15.95
N VAL A 154 1.20 2.91 -15.54
CA VAL A 154 1.13 4.34 -15.89
C VAL A 154 2.43 4.83 -16.51
N ASN A 155 3.53 4.77 -15.76
CA ASN A 155 4.81 5.29 -16.21
C ASN A 155 5.96 4.62 -15.47
N ALA A 156 6.90 4.05 -16.24
CA ALA A 156 8.08 3.36 -15.74
C ALA A 156 9.13 4.32 -15.15
N ASP A 157 8.79 4.98 -14.04
CA ASP A 157 9.64 5.99 -13.39
C ASP A 157 10.92 5.33 -12.84
N PRO A 158 12.13 5.75 -13.30
CA PRO A 158 13.38 5.08 -12.96
C PRO A 158 13.75 5.17 -11.48
N ARG A 159 13.12 6.08 -10.72
CA ARG A 159 13.35 6.20 -9.27
C ARG A 159 12.72 5.07 -8.47
N ILE A 160 11.73 4.36 -9.02
CA ILE A 160 10.98 3.33 -8.28
C ILE A 160 11.84 2.09 -8.00
N LEU A 161 12.58 1.60 -9.00
CA LEU A 161 13.41 0.40 -8.83
C LEU A 161 14.38 0.49 -7.64
N PRO A 162 15.23 1.53 -7.52
CA PRO A 162 16.14 1.62 -6.38
C PRO A 162 15.43 1.84 -5.04
N ILE A 163 14.25 2.48 -5.01
CA ILE A 163 13.45 2.64 -3.78
C ILE A 163 12.93 1.28 -3.30
N VAL A 164 12.28 0.54 -4.20
CA VAL A 164 11.70 -0.79 -3.92
C VAL A 164 12.79 -1.76 -3.50
N GLN A 165 13.92 -1.75 -4.22
CA GLN A 165 15.03 -2.64 -3.95
C GLN A 165 15.58 -2.45 -2.53
N ARG A 166 15.96 -1.22 -2.16
CA ARG A 166 16.53 -0.96 -0.83
C ARG A 166 15.57 -1.30 0.30
N ALA A 167 14.28 -1.03 0.12
CA ALA A 167 13.27 -1.37 1.13
C ALA A 167 13.08 -2.88 1.29
N ALA A 168 13.03 -3.62 0.17
CA ALA A 168 12.91 -5.07 0.20
C ALA A 168 14.16 -5.73 0.82
N ASP A 169 15.35 -5.26 0.45
CA ASP A 169 16.61 -5.76 1.01
C ASP A 169 16.68 -5.49 2.52
N TYR A 170 16.35 -4.26 2.97
CA TYR A 170 16.26 -3.92 4.39
C TYR A 170 15.29 -4.83 5.16
N MET A 171 14.07 -5.01 4.64
CA MET A 171 13.06 -5.85 5.27
C MET A 171 13.53 -7.30 5.36
N TRP A 172 14.13 -7.84 4.31
CA TRP A 172 14.65 -9.21 4.35
C TRP A 172 15.75 -9.38 5.41
N GLU A 173 16.70 -8.44 5.46
CA GLU A 173 17.87 -8.54 6.34
C GLU A 173 17.55 -8.29 7.81
N ASN A 174 16.58 -7.42 8.13
CA ASN A 174 16.37 -6.92 9.50
C ASN A 174 15.01 -7.31 10.10
N GLU A 175 14.05 -7.65 9.25
CA GLU A 175 12.64 -7.73 9.64
C GLU A 175 12.04 -9.13 9.45
N TRP A 176 12.68 -10.00 8.66
CA TRP A 176 12.25 -11.38 8.46
C TRP A 176 12.60 -12.27 9.67
N LEU A 177 11.61 -12.96 10.22
CA LEU A 177 11.77 -13.94 11.29
C LEU A 177 11.71 -15.36 10.70
N LEU A 178 12.87 -15.97 10.52
CA LEU A 178 13.03 -17.23 9.79
C LEU A 178 12.17 -18.39 10.34
N LEU A 179 12.16 -18.57 11.66
CA LEU A 179 11.45 -19.68 12.30
C LEU A 179 9.93 -19.53 12.21
N ASP A 180 9.44 -18.29 12.24
CA ASP A 180 8.01 -17.97 12.18
C ASP A 180 7.51 -17.71 10.76
N ARG A 181 8.42 -17.68 9.77
CA ARG A 181 8.15 -17.43 8.35
C ARG A 181 7.32 -16.17 8.09
N GLY A 182 7.62 -15.10 8.81
CA GLY A 182 6.93 -13.83 8.66
C GLY A 182 7.83 -12.64 8.93
N PHE A 183 7.49 -11.51 8.33
CA PHE A 183 8.08 -10.23 8.75
C PHE A 183 7.51 -9.82 10.11
N LYS A 184 8.29 -9.11 10.91
CA LYS A 184 7.78 -8.46 12.13
C LYS A 184 6.58 -7.58 11.80
N TYR A 185 5.56 -7.55 12.65
CA TYR A 185 4.41 -6.63 12.48
C TYR A 185 4.88 -5.16 12.50
N VAL A 186 5.76 -4.84 13.45
CA VAL A 186 6.46 -3.56 13.62
C VAL A 186 7.92 -3.86 13.99
N SER A 187 8.89 -3.05 13.56
CA SER A 187 10.32 -3.32 13.81
C SER A 187 10.66 -3.45 15.29
N ASN A 188 10.04 -2.61 16.12
CA ASN A 188 10.28 -2.50 17.56
C ASN A 188 8.96 -2.59 18.33
N ASN A 189 8.99 -3.15 19.55
CA ASN A 189 7.81 -3.12 20.42
C ASN A 189 7.44 -1.67 20.75
N ARG A 190 6.22 -1.26 20.42
CA ARG A 190 5.68 0.05 20.82
C ARG A 190 5.06 -0.09 22.20
N ILE A 191 5.58 0.66 23.17
CA ILE A 191 5.04 0.72 24.53
C ILE A 191 4.09 1.90 24.64
N GLU A 192 2.86 1.65 25.09
CA GLU A 192 1.85 2.68 25.38
C GLU A 192 1.27 2.40 26.76
N ASN A 193 1.21 3.42 27.63
CA ASN A 193 0.70 3.30 29.00
C ASN A 193 1.33 2.14 29.82
N GLY A 194 2.62 1.87 29.60
CA GLY A 194 3.36 0.83 30.31
C GLY A 194 3.14 -0.60 29.80
N ALA A 195 2.38 -0.79 28.72
CA ALA A 195 2.14 -2.08 28.09
C ALA A 195 2.59 -2.10 26.62
N VAL A 196 2.90 -3.30 26.09
CA VAL A 196 3.17 -3.47 24.65
C VAL A 196 1.87 -3.26 23.88
N ALA A 197 1.74 -2.10 23.24
CA ALA A 197 0.61 -1.76 22.37
C ALA A 197 0.75 -2.43 21.00
N GLU A 198 1.98 -2.53 20.48
CA GLU A 198 2.28 -3.22 19.22
C GLU A 198 3.57 -4.03 19.38
N SER A 199 3.55 -5.29 18.94
CA SER A 199 4.67 -6.20 19.14
C SER A 199 5.45 -6.47 17.86
N SER A 200 6.77 -6.60 17.99
CA SER A 200 7.71 -7.06 16.96
C SER A 200 7.64 -8.56 16.66
N LYS A 201 6.51 -9.20 16.95
CA LYS A 201 6.25 -10.59 16.59
C LYS A 201 6.04 -10.73 15.09
N ALA A 202 6.30 -11.92 14.56
CA ALA A 202 6.03 -12.24 13.17
C ALA A 202 4.53 -12.07 12.84
N ALA A 203 4.25 -11.53 11.67
CA ALA A 203 2.91 -11.42 11.09
C ALA A 203 2.86 -12.13 9.72
N PRO A 204 3.00 -13.48 9.69
CA PRO A 204 3.01 -14.25 8.45
C PRO A 204 1.72 -14.11 7.63
N ASP A 205 0.61 -13.77 8.30
CA ASP A 205 -0.69 -13.49 7.72
C ASP A 205 -0.71 -12.22 6.85
N LEU A 206 0.30 -11.35 6.99
CA LEU A 206 0.47 -10.11 6.24
C LEU A 206 1.55 -10.19 5.16
N ASN A 207 2.22 -11.34 4.98
CA ASN A 207 3.26 -11.54 3.96
C ASN A 207 2.76 -11.21 2.53
N ALA A 208 1.46 -11.30 2.28
CA ALA A 208 0.89 -11.06 0.96
C ALA A 208 1.07 -9.60 0.51
N PHE A 209 1.20 -8.66 1.45
CA PHE A 209 1.48 -7.25 1.14
C PHE A 209 2.93 -7.00 0.71
N THR A 210 3.88 -7.83 1.13
CA THR A 210 5.30 -7.65 0.80
C THR A 210 5.73 -8.49 -0.40
N LEU A 211 5.03 -9.59 -0.66
CA LEU A 211 5.28 -10.52 -1.74
C LEU A 211 5.47 -9.87 -3.14
N PRO A 212 4.66 -8.86 -3.54
CA PRO A 212 4.81 -8.22 -4.86
C PRO A 212 6.18 -7.60 -5.10
N ALA A 213 6.82 -7.04 -4.05
CA ALA A 213 8.12 -6.41 -4.19
C ALA A 213 9.20 -7.41 -4.64
N TYR A 214 9.23 -8.60 -4.05
CA TYR A 214 10.24 -9.62 -4.37
C TYR A 214 10.02 -10.23 -5.76
N ALA A 215 8.77 -10.51 -6.13
CA ALA A 215 8.44 -10.98 -7.48
C ALA A 215 8.84 -9.95 -8.55
N TRP A 216 8.51 -8.68 -8.31
CA TRP A 216 8.84 -7.61 -9.23
C TRP A 216 10.35 -7.37 -9.30
N LEU A 217 11.07 -7.40 -8.19
CA LEU A 217 12.54 -7.26 -8.21
C LEU A 217 13.21 -8.41 -8.97
N TYR A 218 12.70 -9.64 -8.88
CA TYR A 218 13.17 -10.73 -9.74
C TYR A 218 12.91 -10.44 -11.21
N LYS A 219 11.70 -9.99 -11.58
CA LYS A 219 11.38 -9.58 -12.97
C LYS A 219 12.36 -8.51 -13.49
N GLN A 220 12.66 -7.49 -12.68
CA GLN A 220 13.49 -6.35 -13.08
C GLN A 220 14.98 -6.70 -13.16
N THR A 221 15.48 -7.56 -12.27
CA THR A 221 16.93 -7.76 -12.11
C THR A 221 17.42 -9.15 -12.49
N ARG A 222 16.51 -10.13 -12.60
CA ARG A 222 16.79 -11.57 -12.77
C ARG A 222 17.74 -12.16 -11.73
N ARG A 223 17.91 -11.49 -10.57
CA ARG A 223 18.70 -12.01 -9.46
C ARG A 223 17.94 -13.10 -8.72
N GLN A 224 18.49 -14.31 -8.71
CA GLN A 224 17.88 -15.51 -8.12
C GLN A 224 17.47 -15.32 -6.65
N GLU A 225 18.24 -14.54 -5.90
CA GLU A 225 17.94 -14.23 -4.50
C GLU A 225 16.52 -13.69 -4.29
N TYR A 226 15.97 -12.88 -5.21
CA TYR A 226 14.61 -12.37 -5.07
C TYR A 226 13.54 -13.43 -5.34
N LEU A 227 13.79 -14.38 -6.25
CA LEU A 227 12.90 -15.50 -6.50
C LEU A 227 12.90 -16.48 -5.31
N ASP A 228 14.07 -16.72 -4.71
CA ASP A 228 14.20 -17.57 -3.54
C ASP A 228 13.47 -16.94 -2.34
N ARG A 229 13.69 -15.65 -2.09
CA ARG A 229 12.99 -14.86 -1.05
C ARG A 229 11.48 -14.85 -1.28
N TYR A 230 11.02 -14.61 -2.52
CA TYR A 230 9.60 -14.69 -2.89
C TYR A 230 9.00 -16.05 -2.51
N THR A 231 9.67 -17.14 -2.88
CA THR A 231 9.20 -18.50 -2.63
C THR A 231 9.09 -18.78 -1.13
N ILE A 232 10.07 -18.34 -0.35
CA ILE A 232 10.06 -18.46 1.11
C ILE A 232 8.90 -17.66 1.73
N ILE A 233 8.71 -16.41 1.31
CA ILE A 233 7.63 -15.54 1.82
C ILE A 233 6.26 -16.14 1.50
N LEU A 234 6.07 -16.63 0.28
CA LEU A 234 4.87 -17.32 -0.18
C LEU A 234 4.57 -18.56 0.68
N SER A 235 5.60 -19.32 1.06
CA SER A 235 5.45 -20.48 1.95
C SER A 235 5.02 -20.12 3.38
N GLY A 236 5.25 -18.87 3.79
CA GLY A 236 4.83 -18.31 5.07
C GLY A 236 3.37 -17.86 5.11
N LEU A 237 2.66 -17.80 3.98
CA LEU A 237 1.25 -17.41 3.97
C LEU A 237 0.39 -18.44 4.71
N TRP A 238 0.02 -18.09 5.93
CA TRP A 238 -0.72 -18.94 6.87
C TRP A 238 -2.18 -19.13 6.43
N ARG A 239 -2.58 -20.38 6.16
CA ARG A 239 -3.92 -20.77 5.64
C ARG A 239 -5.12 -20.46 6.57
N PRO A 240 -5.03 -20.50 7.91
CA PRO A 240 -6.19 -20.30 8.78
C PRO A 240 -6.87 -18.93 8.73
N MET A 241 -6.20 -17.83 8.33
CA MET A 241 -6.87 -16.52 8.30
C MET A 241 -7.89 -16.39 7.15
N MET A 242 -7.81 -17.28 6.14
CA MET A 242 -8.82 -17.39 5.08
C MET A 242 -10.22 -17.70 5.63
N ALA A 243 -10.31 -18.30 6.83
CA ALA A 243 -11.57 -18.75 7.42
C ALA A 243 -12.22 -17.75 8.40
N THR A 244 -11.49 -16.74 8.90
CA THR A 244 -11.94 -15.94 10.06
C THR A 244 -12.08 -14.44 9.79
N SER A 245 -11.46 -13.89 8.74
CA SER A 245 -11.59 -12.47 8.39
C SER A 245 -11.44 -12.23 6.89
N GLY A 246 -12.57 -12.15 6.16
CA GLY A 246 -12.58 -11.79 4.74
C GLY A 246 -11.89 -10.44 4.44
N LYS A 247 -11.86 -9.53 5.42
CA LYS A 247 -11.18 -8.22 5.33
C LYS A 247 -9.68 -8.36 5.07
N HIS A 248 -8.98 -9.22 5.82
CA HIS A 248 -7.52 -9.35 5.69
C HIS A 248 -7.15 -10.18 4.46
N PHE A 249 -8.00 -11.14 4.09
CA PHE A 249 -7.88 -11.90 2.86
C PHE A 249 -7.92 -10.99 1.62
N ASP A 250 -8.95 -10.16 1.47
CA ASP A 250 -9.11 -9.32 0.27
C ASP A 250 -7.99 -8.29 0.09
N GLN A 251 -7.45 -7.75 1.18
CA GLN A 251 -6.47 -6.66 1.08
C GLN A 251 -5.07 -7.15 0.73
N GLY A 252 -4.61 -8.25 1.36
CA GLY A 252 -3.27 -8.78 1.12
C GLY A 252 -3.17 -9.57 -0.18
N TYR A 253 -4.24 -10.30 -0.55
CA TYR A 253 -4.19 -11.23 -1.68
C TYR A 253 -4.61 -10.63 -3.02
N ALA A 254 -5.14 -9.40 -3.05
CA ALA A 254 -5.59 -8.74 -4.28
C ALA A 254 -4.53 -8.69 -5.39
N ASP A 255 -3.25 -8.65 -5.00
CA ASP A 255 -2.13 -8.50 -5.93
C ASP A 255 -1.26 -9.78 -6.03
N VAL A 256 -1.55 -10.83 -5.25
CA VAL A 256 -0.82 -12.12 -5.29
C VAL A 256 -0.98 -12.81 -6.64
N ALA A 257 -2.13 -12.69 -7.31
CA ALA A 257 -2.30 -13.23 -8.65
C ALA A 257 -1.36 -12.55 -9.67
N SER A 258 -1.14 -11.24 -9.53
CA SER A 258 -0.26 -10.46 -10.41
C SER A 258 1.20 -10.87 -10.27
N THR A 259 1.62 -11.34 -9.09
CA THR A 259 3.02 -11.75 -8.86
C THR A 259 3.41 -13.00 -9.64
N TYR A 260 2.46 -13.90 -9.95
CA TYR A 260 2.72 -15.09 -10.77
C TYR A 260 3.17 -14.75 -12.19
N LEU A 261 2.73 -13.62 -12.74
CA LEU A 261 3.15 -13.15 -14.06
C LEU A 261 4.58 -12.59 -14.05
N TRP A 262 5.08 -12.16 -12.88
CA TRP A 262 6.41 -11.56 -12.74
C TRP A 262 7.52 -12.57 -12.45
N ILE A 263 7.15 -13.77 -12.00
CA ILE A 263 8.11 -14.84 -11.68
C ILE A 263 8.30 -15.85 -12.81
N GLN A 264 7.63 -15.67 -13.96
CA GLN A 264 7.94 -16.40 -15.20
C GLN A 264 9.26 -15.89 -15.81
#